data_AF-A0A202L3L9-F1
#
_entry.id   AF-A0A202L3L9-F1
#
_cell.length_a   1.000
_cell.length_b   1.000
_cell.length_c   1.000
_cell.angle_alpha   90.00
_cell.angle_beta   90.00
_cell.angle_gamma   90.00
#
_symmetry.space_group_name_H-M   'P 1'
#
loop_
_entity.id
_entity.type
_entity.pdbx_description
1 polymer ?
#
loop_
_entity_poly.entity_id
_entity_poly.type
_entity_poly.pdbx_seq_one_letter_code
_entity_poly.pdbx_strand_id
1 'polypeptide(L)'
;ERSQAVRELCNRRGTARKVAQSIGVSVPVLYKWKKDLISDEAYQSMRKRKAAPQDKNQDALLGEIQRLRKQVHQLQLERDILTKANELIKKDLGVSFLKLKNREKTLIVDALKKKYPVAELLSVLQLARSCYFYHKASKRLYDKYAEIRVIMADIFEENYRCYGYRRLHAMLRSNNRVISEKVVRRLMAEEQLVVKRTRRRRYNSYCGEIGPAPENLLARDFSSCRPNEKWLTDITEFQLPAG
;
A
#
# COMPACT_ATOMS: atom_id res chain seq x y z
N GLU A 1 41.85 76.23 1.17
CA GLU A 1 41.22 75.96 2.48
C GLU A 1 40.03 75.00 2.43
N ARG A 2 38.94 75.30 1.69
CA ARG A 2 37.72 74.45 1.67
C ARG A 2 37.94 72.98 1.27
N SER A 3 38.79 72.71 0.26
CA SER A 3 39.06 71.34 -0.20
C SER A 3 39.85 70.51 0.82
N GLN A 4 40.68 71.15 1.65
CA GLN A 4 41.43 70.49 2.73
C GLN A 4 40.49 70.10 3.87
N ALA A 5 39.55 70.98 4.23
CA ALA A 5 38.50 70.70 5.20
C ALA A 5 37.61 69.50 4.82
N VAL A 6 37.29 69.36 3.52
CA VAL A 6 36.51 68.22 3.01
C VAL A 6 37.32 66.92 3.02
N ARG A 7 38.63 66.96 2.73
CA ARG A 7 39.51 65.79 2.84
C ARG A 7 39.65 65.32 4.29
N GLU A 8 39.85 66.23 5.24
CA GLU A 8 39.86 65.90 6.67
C GLU A 8 38.51 65.35 7.15
N LEU A 9 37.40 65.89 6.65
CA LEU A 9 36.07 65.37 6.94
C LEU A 9 35.88 63.93 6.42
N CYS A 10 36.42 63.60 5.25
CA CYS A 10 36.30 62.26 4.65
C CYS A 10 37.24 61.24 5.30
N ASN A 11 38.43 61.67 5.76
CA ASN A 11 39.43 60.81 6.39
C ASN A 11 39.40 60.83 7.92
N ARG A 12 38.35 61.41 8.52
CA ARG A 12 38.25 61.57 9.98
C ARG A 12 38.16 60.23 10.70
N ARG A 13 38.91 60.09 11.80
CA ARG A 13 38.73 59.02 12.80
C ARG A 13 37.80 59.42 13.96
N GLY A 14 37.35 60.68 14.00
CA GLY A 14 36.49 61.23 15.05
C GLY A 14 35.19 61.86 14.53
N THR A 15 34.50 62.62 15.39
CA THR A 15 33.23 63.27 15.04
C THR A 15 33.43 64.50 14.15
N ALA A 16 32.51 64.72 13.21
CA ALA A 16 32.53 65.87 12.30
C ALA A 16 32.54 67.24 13.03
N ARG A 17 32.07 67.28 14.28
CA ARG A 17 32.07 68.47 15.13
C ARG A 17 33.48 68.91 15.54
N LYS A 18 34.39 67.96 15.81
CA LYS A 18 35.79 68.28 16.14
C LYS A 18 36.54 68.88 14.95
N VAL A 19 36.31 68.33 13.75
CA VAL A 19 36.88 68.85 12.49
C VAL A 19 36.32 70.23 12.16
N ALA A 20 35.03 70.46 12.43
CA ALA A 20 34.42 71.77 12.26
C ALA A 20 35.01 72.82 13.21
N GLN A 21 35.25 72.45 14.48
CA GLN A 21 35.88 73.33 15.47
C GLN A 21 37.34 73.65 15.16
N SER A 22 38.15 72.70 14.69
CA SER A 22 39.56 72.94 14.34
C SER A 22 39.74 73.89 13.15
N ILE A 23 38.73 73.95 12.27
CA ILE A 23 38.71 74.79 11.07
C ILE A 23 37.93 76.10 11.31
N GLY A 24 37.26 76.24 12.47
CA GLY A 24 36.52 77.45 12.84
C GLY A 24 35.17 77.62 12.10
N VAL A 25 34.57 76.52 11.63
CA VAL A 25 33.35 76.54 10.79
C VAL A 25 32.25 75.71 11.44
N SER A 26 30.98 76.01 11.15
CA SER A 26 29.87 75.19 11.63
C SER A 26 29.76 73.86 10.86
N VAL A 27 29.34 72.80 11.55
CA VAL A 27 29.19 71.45 10.97
C VAL A 27 28.34 71.42 9.68
N PRO A 28 27.22 72.16 9.57
CA PRO A 28 26.40 72.16 8.35
C PRO A 28 27.13 72.72 7.14
N VAL A 29 27.98 73.75 7.32
CA VAL A 29 28.76 74.36 6.23
C VAL A 29 29.82 73.38 5.72
N LEU A 30 30.43 72.61 6.62
CA LEU A 30 31.40 71.56 6.28
C LEU A 30 30.77 70.45 5.41
N TYR A 31 29.53 70.04 5.71
CA TYR A 31 28.78 69.08 4.88
C TYR A 31 28.29 69.70 3.56
N LYS A 32 27.95 70.99 3.55
CA LYS A 32 27.63 71.72 2.32
C LYS A 32 28.84 71.75 1.38
N TRP A 33 30.03 72.06 1.90
CA TRP A 33 31.27 71.99 1.11
C TRP A 33 31.59 70.58 0.63
N LYS A 34 31.34 69.54 1.43
CA LYS A 34 31.48 68.15 0.98
C LYS A 34 30.58 67.85 -0.21
N LYS A 35 29.33 68.32 -0.16
CA LYS A 35 28.34 68.13 -1.22
C LYS A 35 28.69 68.91 -2.48
N ASP A 36 29.21 70.12 -2.35
CA ASP A 36 29.55 70.97 -3.48
C ASP A 36 30.86 70.52 -4.17
N LEU A 37 31.81 69.94 -3.41
CA LEU A 37 33.13 69.54 -3.93
C LEU A 37 33.21 68.07 -4.37
N ILE A 38 32.40 67.17 -3.81
CA ILE A 38 32.29 65.79 -4.27
C ILE A 38 31.05 65.73 -5.16
N SER A 39 31.25 65.77 -6.48
CA SER A 39 30.14 65.79 -7.44
C SER A 39 29.18 64.61 -7.19
N ASP A 40 27.89 64.84 -7.47
CA ASP A 40 26.81 63.87 -7.34
C ASP A 40 27.08 62.56 -8.11
N GLU A 41 28.07 62.49 -9.01
CA GLU A 41 28.46 61.25 -9.73
C GLU A 41 29.00 60.16 -8.80
N ALA A 42 29.82 60.52 -7.80
CA ALA A 42 30.31 59.54 -6.84
C ALA A 42 29.17 58.98 -5.96
N TYR A 43 28.18 59.82 -5.63
CA TYR A 43 26.98 59.44 -4.88
C TYR A 43 25.97 58.65 -5.72
N GLN A 44 25.86 58.91 -7.02
CA GLN A 44 25.03 58.14 -7.97
C GLN A 44 25.56 56.71 -8.15
N SER A 45 26.89 56.51 -8.17
CA SER A 45 27.52 55.19 -8.32
C SER A 45 27.27 54.23 -7.15
N MET A 46 27.09 54.77 -5.92
CA MET A 46 26.81 53.99 -4.71
C MET A 46 25.33 53.79 -4.42
N ARG A 47 24.43 54.43 -5.19
CA ARG A 47 22.99 54.17 -5.09
C ARG A 47 22.73 52.81 -5.73
N LYS A 48 22.54 51.79 -4.88
CA LYS A 48 22.12 50.42 -5.22
C LYS A 48 21.31 50.46 -6.52
N ARG A 49 21.90 50.05 -7.66
CA ARG A 49 21.17 49.97 -8.94
C ARG A 49 19.92 49.15 -8.62
N LYS A 50 18.74 49.77 -8.71
CA LYS A 50 17.48 48.99 -8.74
C LYS A 50 17.70 48.00 -9.87
N ALA A 51 17.60 46.70 -9.57
CA ALA A 51 17.83 45.64 -10.55
C ALA A 51 17.13 46.03 -11.85
N ALA A 52 17.83 45.92 -12.99
CA ALA A 52 17.26 46.22 -14.29
C ALA A 52 15.88 45.53 -14.40
N PRO A 53 14.86 46.17 -14.99
CA PRO A 53 13.56 45.53 -15.14
C PRO A 53 13.79 44.19 -15.85
N GLN A 54 13.55 43.08 -15.12
CA GLN A 54 13.67 41.75 -15.69
C GLN A 54 12.80 41.71 -16.94
N ASP A 55 13.38 41.16 -18.01
CA ASP A 55 12.73 41.08 -19.31
C ASP A 55 11.39 40.35 -19.12
N LYS A 56 10.26 41.01 -19.37
CA LYS A 56 8.91 40.48 -19.09
C LYS A 56 8.71 39.08 -19.69
N ASN A 57 9.45 38.78 -20.76
CA ASN A 57 9.49 37.48 -21.41
C ASN A 57 10.15 36.40 -20.56
N GLN A 58 11.24 36.69 -19.84
CA GLN A 58 11.89 35.74 -18.93
C GLN A 58 10.97 35.37 -17.77
N ASP A 59 10.28 36.35 -17.17
CA ASP A 59 9.35 36.09 -16.07
C ASP A 59 8.14 35.27 -16.55
N ALA A 60 7.63 35.54 -17.77
CA ALA A 60 6.57 34.74 -18.38
C ALA A 60 7.02 33.29 -18.65
N LEU A 61 8.22 33.10 -19.21
CA LEU A 61 8.79 31.76 -19.46
C LEU A 61 9.04 30.99 -18.16
N LEU A 62 9.53 31.66 -17.10
CA LEU A 62 9.70 31.05 -15.77
C LEU A 62 8.35 30.62 -15.18
N GLY A 63 7.30 31.43 -15.36
CA GLY A 63 5.94 31.08 -14.98
C GLY A 63 5.43 29.84 -15.71
N GLU A 64 5.68 29.74 -17.01
CA GLU A 64 5.27 28.59 -17.81
C GLU A 64 6.01 27.31 -17.44
N ILE A 65 7.32 27.38 -17.19
CA ILE A 65 8.10 26.25 -16.67
C ILE A 65 7.55 25.77 -15.33
N GLN A 66 7.17 26.69 -14.43
CA GLN A 66 6.56 26.31 -13.16
C GLN A 66 5.19 25.63 -13.34
N ARG A 67 4.35 26.10 -14.27
CA ARG A 67 3.06 25.48 -14.60
C ARG A 67 3.25 24.07 -15.16
N LEU A 68 4.14 23.93 -16.15
CA LEU A 68 4.45 22.64 -16.75
C LEU A 68 5.02 21.65 -15.73
N ARG A 69 5.93 22.09 -14.86
CA ARG A 69 6.45 21.25 -13.77
C ARG A 69 5.34 20.77 -12.82
N LYS A 70 4.37 21.64 -12.49
CA LYS A 70 3.21 21.27 -11.67
C LYS A 70 2.30 20.25 -12.39
N GLN A 71 2.04 20.45 -13.69
CA GLN A 71 1.25 19.51 -14.48
C GLN A 71 1.92 18.14 -14.58
N VAL A 72 3.23 18.10 -14.85
CA VAL A 72 4.00 16.86 -14.89
C VAL A 72 3.93 16.13 -13.54
N HIS A 73 4.10 16.85 -12.42
CA HIS A 73 3.97 16.27 -11.08
C HIS A 73 2.57 15.67 -10.84
N GLN A 74 1.52 16.41 -11.20
CA GLN A 74 0.14 15.94 -11.05
C GLN A 74 -0.13 14.67 -11.87
N LEU A 75 0.27 14.68 -13.15
CA LEU A 75 0.10 13.53 -14.04
C LEU A 75 0.90 12.30 -13.58
N GLN A 76 2.12 12.51 -13.08
CA GLN A 76 2.92 11.44 -12.48
C GLN A 76 2.23 10.83 -11.26
N LEU A 77 1.66 11.66 -10.39
CA LEU A 77 0.93 11.22 -9.20
C LEU A 77 -0.33 10.43 -9.57
N GLU A 78 -1.13 10.90 -10.54
CA GLU A 78 -2.32 10.19 -11.02
C GLU A 78 -1.95 8.84 -11.67
N ARG A 79 -0.90 8.80 -12.49
CA ARG A 79 -0.41 7.55 -13.11
C ARG A 79 0.02 6.54 -12.05
N ASP A 80 0.76 6.96 -11.05
CA ASP A 80 1.24 6.08 -9.98
C ASP A 80 0.10 5.56 -9.12
N ILE A 81 -0.92 6.39 -8.84
CA ILE A 81 -2.16 5.97 -8.18
C ILE A 81 -2.85 4.87 -8.99
N LEU A 82 -3.04 5.07 -10.30
CA LEU A 82 -3.69 4.09 -11.17
C LEU A 82 -2.88 2.79 -11.26
N THR A 83 -1.57 2.90 -11.39
CA THR A 83 -0.66 1.74 -11.43
C THR A 83 -0.78 0.92 -10.14
N LYS A 84 -0.74 1.58 -8.97
CA LYS A 84 -0.89 0.90 -7.67
C LYS A 84 -2.30 0.38 -7.42
N ALA A 85 -3.33 1.06 -7.92
CA ALA A 85 -4.70 0.56 -7.86
C ALA A 85 -4.83 -0.77 -8.62
N ASN A 86 -4.24 -0.86 -9.82
CA ASN A 86 -4.23 -2.10 -10.61
C ASN A 86 -3.45 -3.22 -9.90
N GLU A 87 -2.25 -2.93 -9.41
CA GLU A 87 -1.43 -3.91 -8.70
C GLU A 87 -2.11 -4.49 -7.45
N LEU A 88 -2.71 -3.63 -6.62
CA LEU A 88 -3.23 -4.03 -5.30
C LEU A 88 -4.68 -4.53 -5.34
N ILE A 89 -5.52 -3.94 -6.19
CA ILE A 89 -6.97 -4.18 -6.20
C ILE A 89 -7.35 -5.11 -7.37
N LYS A 90 -6.47 -5.28 -8.37
CA LYS A 90 -6.70 -6.09 -9.58
C LYS A 90 -7.99 -5.70 -10.32
N LYS A 91 -8.35 -4.41 -10.29
CA LYS A 91 -9.41 -3.86 -11.13
C LYS A 91 -8.83 -3.50 -12.49
N ASP A 92 -9.62 -3.65 -13.55
CA ASP A 92 -9.20 -3.31 -14.91
C ASP A 92 -8.88 -1.81 -15.05
N LEU A 93 -8.01 -1.50 -16.03
CA LEU A 93 -7.46 -0.17 -16.34
C LEU A 93 -8.52 0.95 -16.54
N GLY A 94 -9.80 0.60 -16.67
CA GLY A 94 -10.93 1.53 -16.85
C GLY A 94 -11.62 2.01 -15.56
N VAL A 95 -11.23 1.53 -14.38
CA VAL A 95 -11.87 1.98 -13.13
C VAL A 95 -11.28 3.31 -12.66
N SER A 96 -12.09 4.38 -12.70
CA SER A 96 -11.75 5.65 -12.06
C SER A 96 -11.46 5.44 -10.57
N PHE A 97 -10.30 5.92 -10.10
CA PHE A 97 -9.89 5.82 -8.69
C PHE A 97 -10.87 6.52 -7.73
N LEU A 98 -11.72 7.41 -8.25
CA LEU A 98 -12.78 8.07 -7.48
C LEU A 98 -13.88 7.09 -7.03
N LYS A 99 -14.18 6.06 -7.84
CA LYS A 99 -15.18 5.02 -7.56
C LYS A 99 -14.68 3.96 -6.57
N LEU A 100 -13.42 4.02 -6.16
CA LEU A 100 -12.86 3.07 -5.20
C LEU A 100 -13.46 3.25 -3.80
N LYS A 101 -13.58 2.16 -3.04
CA LYS A 101 -14.02 2.22 -1.65
C LYS A 101 -12.97 2.92 -0.79
N ASN A 102 -13.37 3.59 0.29
CA ASN A 102 -12.43 4.30 1.17
C ASN A 102 -11.32 3.39 1.72
N ARG A 103 -11.62 2.12 2.02
CA ARG A 103 -10.64 1.11 2.42
C ARG A 103 -9.62 0.76 1.33
N GLU A 104 -10.05 0.79 0.06
CA GLU A 104 -9.17 0.58 -1.09
C GLU A 104 -8.27 1.80 -1.31
N LYS A 105 -8.84 3.01 -1.21
CA LYS A 105 -8.08 4.26 -1.27
C LYS A 105 -6.99 4.31 -0.19
N THR A 106 -7.28 3.85 1.03
CA THR A 106 -6.27 3.84 2.10
C THR A 106 -5.10 2.88 1.83
N LEU A 107 -5.32 1.76 1.14
CA LEU A 107 -4.27 0.85 0.69
C LEU A 107 -3.32 1.55 -0.29
N ILE A 108 -3.86 2.28 -1.26
CA ILE A 108 -3.08 3.04 -2.25
C ILE A 108 -2.25 4.14 -1.56
N VAL A 109 -2.87 4.92 -0.65
CA VAL A 109 -2.17 5.95 0.11
C VAL A 109 -1.01 5.34 0.91
N ASP A 110 -1.23 4.20 1.57
CA ASP A 110 -0.20 3.57 2.40
C ASP A 110 0.98 3.03 1.58
N ALA A 111 0.74 2.62 0.33
CA ALA A 111 1.77 2.21 -0.62
C ALA A 111 2.57 3.41 -1.17
N LEU A 112 1.92 4.53 -1.46
CA LEU A 112 2.53 5.71 -2.09
C LEU A 112 3.08 6.75 -1.08
N LYS A 113 2.77 6.64 0.21
CA LYS A 113 3.19 7.61 1.26
C LYS A 113 4.70 7.85 1.36
N LYS A 114 5.53 6.93 0.86
CA LYS A 114 6.99 7.06 0.85
C LYS A 114 7.49 7.97 -0.28
N LYS A 115 6.73 8.05 -1.37
CA LYS A 115 7.08 8.80 -2.59
C LYS A 115 6.42 10.17 -2.64
N TYR A 116 5.18 10.28 -2.15
CA TYR A 116 4.40 11.52 -2.18
C TYR A 116 3.89 11.90 -0.79
N PRO A 117 3.72 13.21 -0.50
CA PRO A 117 3.16 13.66 0.76
C PRO A 117 1.71 13.21 0.91
N VAL A 118 1.34 12.74 2.10
CA VAL A 118 0.01 12.17 2.37
C VAL A 118 -1.11 13.17 2.10
N ALA A 119 -0.89 14.47 2.33
CA ALA A 119 -1.90 15.50 2.08
C ALA A 119 -2.31 15.58 0.60
N GLU A 120 -1.33 15.50 -0.31
CA GLU A 120 -1.58 15.51 -1.77
C GLU A 120 -2.28 14.23 -2.22
N LEU A 121 -1.88 13.08 -1.70
CA LEU A 121 -2.54 11.80 -2.03
C LEU A 121 -4.01 11.81 -1.60
N LEU A 122 -4.30 12.38 -0.43
CA LEU A 122 -5.67 12.47 0.09
C LEU A 122 -6.54 13.44 -0.72
N SER A 123 -5.99 14.55 -1.21
CA SER A 123 -6.74 15.50 -2.04
C SER A 123 -7.11 14.88 -3.39
N VAL A 124 -6.16 14.21 -4.06
CA VAL A 124 -6.40 13.57 -5.37
C VAL A 124 -7.41 12.43 -5.26
N LEU A 125 -7.30 11.58 -4.23
CA LEU A 125 -8.22 10.47 -4.02
C LEU A 125 -9.59 10.88 -3.44
N GLN A 126 -9.78 12.18 -3.13
CA GLN A 126 -10.94 12.72 -2.43
C GLN A 126 -11.26 11.94 -1.14
N LEU A 127 -10.23 11.67 -0.34
CA LEU A 127 -10.35 10.92 0.91
C LEU A 127 -10.13 11.85 2.10
N ALA A 128 -11.12 11.95 3.00
CA ALA A 128 -10.97 12.71 4.23
C ALA A 128 -9.82 12.18 5.10
N ARG A 129 -9.02 13.09 5.68
CA ARG A 129 -7.87 12.73 6.53
C ARG A 129 -8.27 11.85 7.71
N SER A 130 -9.40 12.14 8.36
CA SER A 130 -9.96 11.33 9.45
C SER A 130 -10.28 9.90 9.00
N CYS A 131 -10.89 9.74 7.82
CA CYS A 131 -11.20 8.44 7.24
C CYS A 131 -9.94 7.61 6.97
N TYR A 132 -8.87 8.26 6.47
CA TYR A 132 -7.58 7.60 6.29
C TYR A 132 -7.01 7.04 7.59
N PHE A 133 -6.92 7.87 8.63
CA PHE A 133 -6.38 7.43 9.93
C PHE A 133 -7.28 6.41 10.62
N TYR A 134 -8.60 6.51 10.48
CA TYR A 134 -9.55 5.51 10.98
C TYR A 134 -9.29 4.13 10.36
N HIS A 135 -9.21 4.05 9.03
CA HIS A 135 -8.95 2.77 8.34
C HIS A 135 -7.52 2.26 8.57
N LYS A 136 -6.55 3.15 8.78
CA LYS A 136 -5.18 2.77 9.14
C LYS A 136 -5.11 2.19 10.56
N ALA A 137 -5.82 2.80 11.50
CA ALA A 137 -5.92 2.30 12.87
C ALA A 137 -6.67 0.97 12.91
N SER A 138 -7.76 0.82 12.15
CA SER A 138 -8.51 -0.44 12.14
C SER A 138 -7.74 -1.61 11.53
N LYS A 139 -6.81 -1.36 10.59
CA LYS A 139 -5.86 -2.37 10.12
C LYS A 139 -4.81 -2.77 11.16
N ARG A 140 -4.48 -1.87 12.08
CA ARG A 140 -3.54 -2.14 13.18
C ARG A 140 -4.21 -2.85 14.35
N LEU A 141 -5.55 -2.89 14.40
CA LEU A 141 -6.25 -3.67 15.40
C LEU A 141 -5.80 -5.12 15.26
N TYR A 142 -5.21 -5.61 16.34
CA TYR A 142 -4.82 -7.00 16.53
C TYR A 142 -5.96 -7.91 16.09
N ASP A 143 -5.63 -8.99 15.38
CA ASP A 143 -6.62 -9.99 15.04
C ASP A 143 -7.12 -10.61 16.34
N LYS A 144 -8.33 -10.22 16.74
CA LYS A 144 -9.02 -10.69 17.95
C LYS A 144 -9.04 -12.22 18.03
N TYR A 145 -8.98 -12.91 16.89
CA TYR A 145 -9.06 -14.36 16.80
C TYR A 145 -7.72 -15.03 16.45
N ALA A 146 -6.59 -14.32 16.52
CA ALA A 146 -5.27 -14.87 16.15
C ALA A 146 -4.96 -16.19 16.88
N GLU A 147 -5.08 -16.22 18.20
CA GLU A 147 -4.86 -17.43 19.01
C GLU A 147 -5.83 -18.56 18.64
N ILE A 148 -7.08 -18.20 18.37
CA ILE A 148 -8.14 -19.17 18.03
C ILE A 148 -7.87 -19.81 16.68
N ARG A 149 -7.31 -19.06 15.71
CA ARG A 149 -6.96 -19.60 14.39
C ARG A 149 -5.89 -20.68 14.50
N VAL A 150 -4.85 -20.43 15.29
CA VAL A 150 -3.75 -21.39 15.52
C VAL A 150 -4.32 -22.68 16.12
N ILE A 151 -5.03 -22.57 17.24
CA ILE A 151 -5.61 -23.73 17.92
C ILE A 151 -6.60 -24.48 17.02
N MET A 152 -7.42 -23.75 16.27
CA MET A 152 -8.38 -24.37 15.34
C MET A 152 -7.67 -25.14 14.23
N ALA A 153 -6.55 -24.63 13.70
CA ALA A 153 -5.74 -25.30 12.71
C ALA A 153 -5.06 -26.55 13.29
N ASP A 154 -4.52 -26.47 14.51
CA ASP A 154 -3.91 -27.60 15.21
C ASP A 154 -4.93 -28.72 15.42
N ILE A 155 -6.11 -28.41 16.00
CA ILE A 155 -7.19 -29.39 16.19
C ILE A 155 -7.64 -29.96 14.84
N PHE A 156 -7.69 -29.15 13.78
CA PHE A 156 -8.08 -29.64 12.46
C PHE A 156 -7.08 -30.64 11.89
N GLU A 157 -5.78 -30.39 12.06
CA GLU A 157 -4.71 -31.26 11.57
C GLU A 157 -4.60 -32.56 12.39
N GLU A 158 -4.67 -32.46 13.72
CA GLU A 158 -4.69 -33.61 14.64
C GLU A 158 -5.85 -34.58 14.34
N ASN A 159 -6.97 -34.07 13.85
CA ASN A 159 -8.16 -34.86 13.54
C ASN A 159 -8.26 -35.23 12.04
N TYR A 160 -7.12 -35.40 11.38
CA TYR A 160 -6.99 -35.84 9.98
C TYR A 160 -7.80 -35.00 8.98
N ARG A 161 -7.99 -33.71 9.28
CA ARG A 161 -8.76 -32.76 8.44
C ARG A 161 -10.22 -33.17 8.22
N CYS A 162 -10.77 -34.02 9.09
CA CYS A 162 -12.15 -34.52 9.02
C CYS A 162 -13.15 -33.62 9.75
N TYR A 163 -12.67 -32.73 10.62
CA TYR A 163 -13.54 -31.97 11.51
C TYR A 163 -14.05 -30.71 10.82
N GLY A 164 -15.35 -30.70 10.54
CA GLY A 164 -16.03 -29.49 10.09
C GLY A 164 -16.31 -28.52 11.23
N TYR A 165 -16.80 -27.33 10.87
CA TYR A 165 -17.04 -26.22 11.81
C TYR A 165 -17.89 -26.60 13.04
N ARG A 166 -18.86 -27.52 12.90
CA ARG A 166 -19.67 -28.02 14.03
C ARG A 166 -18.84 -28.80 15.05
N ARG A 167 -17.96 -29.70 14.57
CA ARG A 167 -17.09 -30.52 15.42
C ARG A 167 -15.98 -29.68 16.05
N LEU A 168 -15.38 -28.76 15.26
CA LEU A 168 -14.40 -27.81 15.79
C LEU A 168 -15.02 -26.88 16.84
N HIS A 169 -16.23 -26.37 16.62
CA HIS A 169 -16.93 -25.55 17.62
C HIS A 169 -17.18 -26.32 18.93
N ALA A 170 -17.58 -27.60 18.85
CA ALA A 170 -17.74 -28.44 20.03
C ALA A 170 -16.41 -28.65 20.79
N MET A 171 -15.32 -28.93 20.07
CA MET A 171 -13.97 -29.07 20.65
C MET A 171 -13.44 -27.77 21.26
N LEU A 172 -13.66 -26.63 20.61
CA LEU A 172 -13.27 -25.33 21.17
C LEU A 172 -14.05 -25.04 22.46
N ARG A 173 -15.33 -25.43 22.51
CA ARG A 173 -16.16 -25.27 23.70
C ARG A 173 -15.74 -26.19 24.84
N SER A 174 -15.34 -27.44 24.55
CA SER A 174 -14.79 -28.34 25.58
C SER A 174 -13.47 -27.82 26.16
N ASN A 175 -12.69 -27.11 25.35
CA ASN A 175 -11.44 -26.47 25.77
C ASN A 175 -11.66 -25.08 26.42
N ASN A 176 -12.86 -24.82 26.97
CA ASN A 176 -13.26 -23.56 27.63
C ASN A 176 -13.17 -22.29 26.77
N ARG A 177 -13.22 -22.41 25.44
CA ARG A 177 -13.21 -21.26 24.51
C ARG A 177 -14.60 -21.06 23.91
N VAL A 178 -15.35 -20.10 24.45
CA VAL A 178 -16.72 -19.82 24.01
C VAL A 178 -16.70 -18.84 22.84
N ILE A 179 -16.89 -19.36 21.64
CA ILE A 179 -16.94 -18.58 20.39
C ILE A 179 -18.20 -18.98 19.64
N SER A 180 -18.85 -18.03 18.96
CA SER A 180 -20.01 -18.36 18.14
C SER A 180 -19.65 -19.32 17.00
N GLU A 181 -20.49 -20.32 16.76
CA GLU A 181 -20.38 -21.24 15.61
C GLU A 181 -20.22 -20.50 14.27
N LYS A 182 -20.89 -19.35 14.09
CA LYS A 182 -20.78 -18.52 12.88
C LYS A 182 -19.36 -17.96 12.71
N VAL A 183 -18.71 -17.59 13.80
CA VAL A 183 -17.33 -17.11 13.80
C VAL A 183 -16.37 -18.25 13.46
N VAL A 184 -16.54 -19.43 14.06
CA VAL A 184 -15.74 -20.62 13.71
C VAL A 184 -15.85 -20.94 12.23
N ARG A 185 -17.06 -20.96 11.67
CA ARG A 185 -17.28 -21.19 10.23
C ARG A 185 -16.58 -20.15 9.35
N ARG A 186 -16.64 -18.87 9.73
CA ARG A 186 -15.96 -17.80 9.00
C ARG A 186 -14.44 -17.95 9.07
N LEU A 187 -13.89 -18.20 10.26
CA LEU A 187 -12.44 -18.39 10.46
C LEU A 187 -11.93 -19.60 9.66
N MET A 188 -12.66 -20.73 9.65
CA MET A 188 -12.29 -21.88 8.81
C MET A 188 -12.21 -21.53 7.32
N ALA A 189 -13.11 -20.69 6.82
CA ALA A 189 -13.11 -20.28 5.42
C ALA A 189 -11.94 -19.34 5.11
N GLU A 190 -11.62 -18.41 6.02
CA GLU A 190 -10.48 -17.50 5.89
C GLU A 190 -9.14 -18.26 5.92
N GLU A 191 -9.01 -19.26 6.80
CA GLU A 191 -7.83 -20.14 6.93
C GLU A 191 -7.81 -21.30 5.92
N GLN A 192 -8.79 -21.38 5.02
CA GLN A 192 -8.90 -22.45 4.00
C GLN A 192 -8.91 -23.88 4.58
N LEU A 193 -9.46 -24.07 5.79
CA LEU A 193 -9.62 -25.37 6.44
C LEU A 193 -10.79 -26.14 5.81
N VAL A 194 -10.54 -26.76 4.67
CA VAL A 194 -11.56 -27.49 3.90
C VAL A 194 -11.57 -28.97 4.28
N VAL A 195 -12.69 -29.41 4.84
CA VAL A 195 -12.92 -30.84 5.11
C VAL A 195 -13.04 -31.59 3.79
N LYS A 196 -12.14 -32.53 3.55
CA LYS A 196 -12.26 -33.47 2.43
C LYS A 196 -13.46 -34.38 2.68
N ARG A 197 -14.48 -34.29 1.83
CA ARG A 197 -15.63 -35.20 1.86
C ARG A 197 -15.52 -36.17 0.70
N THR A 198 -15.55 -37.46 0.99
CA THR A 198 -15.78 -38.45 -0.07
C THR A 198 -17.18 -38.24 -0.62
N ARG A 199 -17.29 -37.95 -1.92
CA ARG A 199 -18.59 -37.85 -2.57
C ARG A 199 -19.09 -39.28 -2.72
N ARG A 200 -20.21 -39.62 -2.07
CA ARG A 200 -20.90 -40.89 -2.35
C ARG A 200 -21.19 -40.93 -3.85
N ARG A 201 -20.57 -41.87 -4.55
CA ARG A 201 -20.92 -42.15 -5.95
C ARG A 201 -22.37 -42.60 -5.96
N ARG A 202 -23.16 -42.07 -6.90
CA ARG A 202 -24.51 -42.60 -7.13
C ARG A 202 -24.34 -44.04 -7.62
N TYR A 203 -25.22 -44.92 -7.16
CA TYR A 203 -25.27 -46.30 -7.64
C TYR A 203 -25.31 -46.30 -9.17
N ASN A 204 -24.46 -47.11 -9.78
CA ASN A 204 -24.43 -47.34 -11.20
C ASN A 204 -24.60 -48.84 -11.42
N SER A 205 -25.73 -49.25 -12.00
CA SER A 205 -26.00 -50.64 -12.37
C SER A 205 -25.22 -51.09 -13.60
N TYR A 206 -24.56 -50.17 -14.30
CA TYR A 206 -23.71 -50.48 -15.44
C TYR A 206 -22.41 -51.12 -14.94
N CYS A 207 -22.29 -52.44 -15.12
CA CYS A 207 -21.11 -53.24 -14.77
C CYS A 207 -19.93 -53.05 -15.74
N GLY A 208 -20.01 -52.12 -16.70
CA GLY A 208 -19.05 -51.97 -17.80
C GLY A 208 -19.47 -52.71 -19.06
N GLU A 209 -18.61 -52.67 -20.09
CA GLU A 209 -18.73 -53.57 -21.24
C GLU A 209 -18.33 -54.97 -20.76
N ILE A 210 -19.29 -55.88 -20.72
CA ILE A 210 -19.04 -57.28 -20.35
C ILE A 210 -18.17 -57.86 -21.47
N GLY A 211 -16.86 -57.96 -21.23
CA GLY A 211 -15.97 -58.72 -22.10
C GLY A 211 -16.48 -60.17 -22.21
N PRO A 212 -16.16 -60.88 -23.31
CA PRO A 212 -16.53 -62.29 -23.43
C PRO A 212 -16.03 -63.03 -22.19
N ALA A 213 -16.91 -63.84 -21.60
CA ALA A 213 -16.53 -64.64 -20.44
C ALA A 213 -15.28 -65.47 -20.79
N PRO A 214 -14.32 -65.60 -19.85
CA PRO A 214 -13.17 -66.47 -20.09
C PRO A 214 -13.65 -67.89 -20.38
N GLU A 215 -12.90 -68.58 -21.23
CA GLU A 215 -13.24 -69.92 -21.69
C GLU A 215 -13.41 -70.89 -20.52
N ASN A 216 -14.53 -71.63 -20.49
CA ASN A 216 -14.77 -72.65 -19.48
C ASN A 216 -13.98 -73.92 -19.84
N LEU A 217 -12.71 -73.97 -19.44
CA LEU A 217 -11.79 -75.08 -19.71
C LEU A 217 -12.29 -76.43 -19.18
N LEU A 218 -13.17 -76.44 -18.18
CA LEU A 218 -13.70 -77.68 -17.59
C LEU A 218 -14.88 -78.24 -18.37
N ALA A 219 -15.71 -77.40 -18.99
CA ALA A 219 -16.92 -77.81 -19.74
C ALA A 219 -17.79 -78.88 -19.02
N ARG A 220 -17.86 -78.83 -17.68
CA ARG A 220 -18.53 -79.81 -16.79
C ARG A 220 -17.91 -81.22 -16.76
N ASP A 221 -16.69 -81.40 -17.24
CA ASP A 221 -15.91 -82.61 -17.00
C ASP A 221 -15.10 -82.49 -15.70
N PHE A 222 -15.58 -83.17 -14.66
CA PHE A 222 -14.94 -83.23 -13.35
C PHE A 222 -14.04 -84.47 -13.17
N SER A 223 -13.94 -85.34 -14.19
CA SER A 223 -13.11 -86.53 -14.13
C SER A 223 -11.63 -86.17 -14.32
N SER A 224 -10.74 -86.82 -13.57
CA SER A 224 -9.27 -86.65 -13.70
C SER A 224 -8.57 -87.97 -13.44
N CYS A 225 -7.40 -88.17 -14.07
CA CYS A 225 -6.64 -89.42 -13.93
C CYS A 225 -5.70 -89.38 -12.73
N ARG A 226 -5.32 -88.18 -12.27
CA ARG A 226 -4.45 -87.96 -11.12
C ARG A 226 -5.02 -86.90 -10.18
N PRO A 227 -4.72 -86.96 -8.87
CA PRO A 227 -5.08 -85.89 -7.95
C PRO A 227 -4.41 -84.57 -8.36
N ASN A 228 -5.06 -83.45 -8.03
CA ASN A 228 -4.60 -82.07 -8.27
C ASN A 228 -4.54 -81.62 -9.74
N GLU A 229 -5.14 -82.34 -10.70
CA GLU A 229 -5.22 -81.90 -12.10
C GLU A 229 -6.28 -80.83 -12.35
N LYS A 230 -7.36 -80.83 -11.56
CA LYS A 230 -8.49 -79.89 -11.66
C LYS A 230 -8.80 -79.33 -10.28
N TRP A 231 -8.73 -78.01 -10.11
CA TRP A 231 -9.06 -77.31 -8.86
C TRP A 231 -10.26 -76.41 -9.10
N LEU A 232 -11.33 -76.62 -8.34
CA LEU A 232 -12.58 -75.86 -8.44
C LEU A 232 -12.88 -75.20 -7.10
N THR A 233 -13.38 -73.98 -7.15
CA THR A 233 -13.96 -73.28 -5.99
C THR A 233 -15.44 -73.07 -6.25
N ASP A 234 -16.30 -73.56 -5.37
CA ASP A 234 -17.73 -73.26 -5.42
C ASP A 234 -18.07 -72.19 -4.37
N ILE A 235 -19.07 -71.35 -4.67
CA ILE A 235 -19.58 -70.35 -3.74
C ILE A 235 -20.91 -70.87 -3.19
N THR A 236 -20.92 -71.26 -1.93
CA THR A 236 -22.15 -71.59 -1.22
C THR A 236 -22.63 -70.36 -0.44
N GLU A 237 -23.79 -69.82 -0.80
CA GLU A 237 -24.43 -68.76 -0.03
C GLU A 237 -25.17 -69.36 1.17
N PHE A 238 -24.84 -68.88 2.38
CA PHE A 238 -25.55 -69.22 3.60
C PHE A 238 -26.39 -68.04 4.06
N GLN A 239 -27.70 -68.24 4.21
CA GLN A 239 -28.57 -67.21 4.79
C GLN A 239 -28.40 -67.20 6.31
N LEU A 240 -27.91 -66.09 6.85
CA LEU A 240 -27.83 -65.86 8.29
C LEU A 240 -29.06 -65.05 8.75
N PRO A 241 -29.70 -65.41 9.88
CA PRO A 241 -30.92 -64.75 10.37
C PRO A 241 -30.71 -63.32 10.91
N ALA A 242 -29.46 -62.86 11.04
CA ALA A 242 -29.14 -61.47 11.34
C ALA A 242 -28.69 -60.80 10.05
N GLY A 243 -29.60 -60.07 9.40
CA GLY A 243 -29.35 -59.35 8.15
C GLY A 243 -28.31 -58.23 8.26
#